data_AF-A0A5C8P9X0-F1
#
_entry.id   AF-A0A5C8P9X0-F1
#
_cell.length_a   1.000
_cell.length_b   1.000
_cell.length_c   1.000
_cell.angle_alpha   90.00
_cell.angle_beta   90.00
_cell.angle_gamma   90.00
#
_symmetry.space_group_name_H-M   'P 1'
#
loop_
_entity.id
_entity.type
_entity.pdbx_description
1 polymer ?
#
loop_
_entity_poly.entity_id
_entity_poly.type
_entity_poly.pdbx_seq_one_letter_code
_entity_poly.pdbx_strand_id
1 'polypeptide(L)'
;MNQIDRPLAIRLSEVEGQILDVMDERASGPERSIALGALDTAMDARGYSGRAVLRAVESLIGKGVLGRAGSGYLQRLADPPTAAMRRRRPAPRRPRRNTGL
;
A
#
# COMPACT_ATOMS: atom_id res chain seq x y z
N MET A 1 -25.77 -27.13 15.08
CA MET A 1 -25.45 -25.82 14.46
C MET A 1 -23.94 -25.73 14.44
N ASN A 2 -23.35 -25.94 13.25
CA ASN A 2 -21.91 -26.09 13.07
C ASN A 2 -21.21 -24.78 13.46
N GLN A 3 -20.65 -24.76 14.66
CA GLN A 3 -19.58 -23.84 15.00
C GLN A 3 -18.45 -24.14 14.02
N ILE A 4 -18.22 -23.20 13.11
CA ILE A 4 -17.04 -23.22 12.29
C ILE A 4 -15.88 -22.90 13.24
N ASP A 5 -15.28 -23.96 13.80
CA ASP A 5 -13.92 -23.97 14.33
C ASP A 5 -12.98 -23.48 13.21
N ARG A 6 -12.83 -22.16 13.08
CA ARG A 6 -11.77 -21.53 12.27
C ARG A 6 -10.63 -21.16 13.23
N PRO A 7 -9.59 -21.99 13.37
CA PRO A 7 -8.36 -21.55 14.00
C PRO A 7 -7.54 -20.85 12.93
N LEU A 8 -7.84 -19.59 12.60
CA LEU A 8 -7.03 -18.89 11.59
C LEU A 8 -6.79 -17.46 12.04
N ALA A 9 -5.60 -17.24 12.61
CA ALA A 9 -4.93 -15.96 12.48
C ALA A 9 -5.03 -15.54 11.00
N ILE A 10 -5.94 -14.61 10.71
CA ILE A 10 -6.14 -14.09 9.36
C ILE A 10 -4.76 -13.68 8.86
N ARG A 11 -4.29 -14.34 7.80
CA ARG A 11 -2.94 -14.07 7.30
C ARG A 11 -2.95 -12.66 6.75
N LEU A 12 -1.94 -11.86 7.11
CA LEU A 12 -1.83 -10.48 6.64
C LEU A 12 -1.99 -10.40 5.11
N SER A 13 -1.42 -11.35 4.37
CA SER A 13 -1.51 -11.47 2.91
C SER A 13 -2.93 -11.67 2.37
N GLU A 14 -3.83 -12.27 3.15
CA GLU A 14 -5.24 -12.43 2.77
C GLU A 14 -5.95 -11.08 2.84
N VAL A 15 -5.74 -10.34 3.93
CA VAL A 15 -6.29 -8.98 4.10
C VAL A 15 -5.74 -8.04 3.02
N GLU A 16 -4.46 -8.16 2.67
CA GLU A 16 -3.84 -7.42 1.57
C GLU A 16 -4.54 -7.69 0.24
N GLY A 17 -4.78 -8.96 -0.09
CA GLY A 17 -5.51 -9.34 -1.31
C GLY A 17 -6.90 -8.74 -1.35
N GLN A 18 -7.64 -8.82 -0.24
CA GLN A 18 -8.97 -8.24 -0.15
C GLN A 18 -9.01 -6.72 -0.28
N ILE A 19 -8.00 -6.01 0.25
CA ILE A 19 -7.86 -4.57 0.05
C ILE A 19 -7.69 -4.25 -1.45
N LEU A 20 -6.85 -5.02 -2.15
CA LEU A 20 -6.63 -4.82 -3.59
C LEU A 20 -7.89 -5.12 -4.41
N ASP A 21 -8.65 -6.15 -4.04
CA ASP A 21 -9.93 -6.48 -4.67
C ASP A 21 -10.94 -5.32 -4.48
N VAL A 22 -11.08 -4.79 -3.26
CA VAL A 22 -11.95 -3.63 -2.99
C VAL A 22 -11.51 -2.42 -3.81
N MET A 23 -10.21 -2.21 -3.96
CA MET A 23 -9.68 -1.14 -4.79
C MET A 23 -10.00 -1.37 -6.27
N ASP A 24 -9.91 -2.58 -6.80
CA ASP A 24 -10.31 -2.83 -8.19
C ASP A 24 -11.82 -2.69 -8.43
N GLU A 25 -12.65 -3.02 -7.44
CA GLU A 25 -14.10 -2.87 -7.52
C GLU A 25 -14.57 -1.42 -7.40
N ARG A 26 -13.93 -0.62 -6.53
CA ARG A 26 -14.45 0.69 -6.11
C ARG A 26 -13.57 1.87 -6.48
N ALA A 27 -12.29 1.66 -6.81
CA ALA A 27 -11.46 2.78 -7.20
C ALA A 27 -11.96 3.37 -8.51
N SER A 28 -12.14 4.68 -8.50
CA SER A 28 -12.70 5.42 -9.63
C SER A 28 -11.66 6.38 -10.20
N GLY A 29 -11.73 6.62 -11.50
CA GLY A 29 -10.86 7.58 -12.20
C GLY A 29 -9.51 7.01 -12.65
N PRO A 30 -8.73 7.82 -13.40
CA PRO A 30 -7.46 7.40 -13.99
C PRO A 30 -6.40 7.05 -12.95
N GLU A 31 -6.55 7.57 -11.73
CA GLU A 31 -5.61 7.36 -10.64
C GLU A 31 -5.90 6.14 -9.78
N ARG A 32 -7.05 5.46 -9.94
CA ARG A 32 -7.49 4.35 -9.08
C ARG A 32 -7.29 4.66 -7.59
N SER A 33 -7.91 5.74 -7.13
CA SER A 33 -7.89 6.13 -5.72
C SER A 33 -9.20 5.80 -5.00
N ILE A 34 -9.11 5.56 -3.69
CA ILE A 34 -10.24 5.29 -2.79
C ILE A 34 -10.04 6.05 -1.48
N ALA A 35 -11.13 6.57 -0.90
CA ALA A 35 -11.09 7.14 0.44
C ALA A 35 -10.89 6.04 1.50
N LEU A 36 -10.05 6.29 2.50
CA LEU A 36 -9.75 5.34 3.58
C LEU A 36 -11.02 4.90 4.32
N GLY A 37 -11.96 5.82 4.58
CA GLY A 37 -13.24 5.49 5.22
C GLY A 37 -14.15 4.62 4.35
N ALA A 38 -14.09 4.77 3.02
CA ALA A 38 -14.83 3.92 2.10
C ALA A 38 -14.22 2.51 2.00
N LEU A 39 -12.89 2.41 2.05
CA LEU A 39 -12.18 1.14 2.16
C LEU A 39 -12.51 0.44 3.49
N ASP A 40 -12.48 1.15 4.61
CA ASP A 40 -12.77 0.60 5.93
C ASP A 40 -14.20 0.05 6.00
N THR A 41 -15.19 0.81 5.53
CA THR A 41 -16.58 0.35 5.41
C THR A 41 -16.73 -0.90 4.54
N ALA A 42 -16.01 -0.96 3.41
CA ALA A 42 -16.07 -2.10 2.50
C ALA A 42 -15.41 -3.36 3.09
N MET A 43 -14.33 -3.19 3.86
CA MET A 43 -13.64 -4.28 4.56
C MET A 43 -14.42 -4.78 5.77
N ASP A 44 -15.07 -3.87 6.51
CA ASP A 44 -15.97 -4.21 7.62
C ASP A 44 -17.16 -5.04 7.14
N ALA A 45 -17.77 -4.66 6.01
CA ALA A 45 -18.82 -5.45 5.36
C ALA A 45 -18.36 -6.87 4.94
N ARG A 46 -17.05 -7.08 4.73
CA ARG A 46 -16.44 -8.38 4.46
C ARG A 46 -15.98 -9.13 5.73
N GLY A 47 -16.18 -8.54 6.91
CA GLY A 47 -15.85 -9.14 8.20
C GLY A 47 -14.40 -8.94 8.65
N TYR A 48 -13.67 -7.99 8.07
CA TYR A 48 -12.29 -7.68 8.46
C TYR A 48 -12.22 -6.54 9.48
N SER A 49 -11.52 -6.76 10.60
CA SER A 49 -11.33 -5.71 11.61
C SER A 49 -10.45 -4.56 11.10
N GLY A 50 -10.80 -3.31 11.44
CA GLY A 50 -10.03 -2.12 11.06
C GLY A 50 -8.55 -2.16 11.48
N ARG A 51 -8.20 -2.85 12.57
CA ARG A 51 -6.79 -3.07 12.96
C ARG A 51 -6.01 -3.93 11.96
N ALA A 52 -6.63 -5.00 11.46
CA ALA A 52 -6.03 -5.87 10.45
C ALA A 52 -5.91 -5.13 9.10
N VAL A 53 -6.94 -4.37 8.73
CA VAL A 53 -6.96 -3.52 7.54
C VAL A 53 -5.83 -2.49 7.60
N LEU A 54 -5.67 -1.78 8.72
CA LEU A 54 -4.62 -0.78 8.88
C LEU A 54 -3.21 -1.37 8.73
N ARG A 55 -2.95 -2.53 9.35
CA ARG A 55 -1.66 -3.22 9.19
C ARG A 55 -1.41 -3.66 7.75
N ALA A 56 -2.44 -4.16 7.06
CA ALA A 56 -2.33 -4.56 5.67
C ALA A 56 -2.11 -3.36 4.74
N VAL A 57 -2.78 -2.24 4.99
CA VAL A 57 -2.54 -0.96 4.28
C VAL A 57 -1.10 -0.49 4.48
N GLU A 58 -0.59 -0.47 5.71
CA GLU A 58 0.80 -0.08 6.00
C GLU A 58 1.80 -1.01 5.31
N SER A 59 1.53 -2.32 5.30
CA SER A 59 2.34 -3.31 4.59
C SER A 59 2.35 -3.07 3.08
N LEU A 60 1.20 -2.84 2.46
CA LEU A 60 1.08 -2.54 1.03
C LEU A 60 1.76 -1.21 0.63
N ILE A 61 1.73 -0.21 1.51
CA ILE A 61 2.49 1.03 1.34
C ILE A 61 4.00 0.74 1.42
N GLY A 62 4.43 -0.04 2.40
CA GLY A 62 5.84 -0.45 2.54
C GLY A 62 6.36 -1.25 1.34
N LYS A 63 5.48 -2.02 0.68
CA LYS A 63 5.77 -2.76 -0.56
C LYS A 63 5.75 -1.88 -1.82
N GLY A 64 5.30 -0.63 -1.72
CA GLY A 64 5.15 0.27 -2.86
C GLY A 64 3.98 -0.10 -3.79
N VAL A 65 3.02 -0.89 -3.32
CA VAL A 65 1.80 -1.25 -4.07
C VAL A 65 0.74 -0.16 -3.91
N LEU A 66 0.66 0.45 -2.72
CA LEU A 66 -0.24 1.57 -2.43
C LEU A 66 0.54 2.84 -2.10
N GLY A 67 -0.02 3.98 -2.49
CA GLY A 67 0.45 5.32 -2.15
C GLY A 67 -0.63 6.09 -1.38
N ARG A 68 -0.22 7.05 -0.55
CA ARG A 68 -1.14 8.04 0.01
C ARG A 68 -1.24 9.21 -0.97
N ALA A 69 -2.42 9.42 -1.55
CA ALA A 69 -2.69 10.50 -2.50
C ALA A 69 -3.14 11.81 -1.84
N GLY A 70 -3.38 11.81 -0.52
CA GLY A 70 -3.80 12.98 0.24
C GLY A 70 -4.29 12.61 1.64
N SER A 71 -4.81 13.60 2.38
CA SER A 71 -5.41 13.39 3.71
C SER A 71 -6.64 12.50 3.62
N GLY A 72 -6.45 11.19 3.83
CA GLY A 72 -7.52 10.20 3.85
C GLY A 72 -7.78 9.47 2.53
N TYR A 73 -6.89 9.55 1.54
CA TYR A 73 -7.02 8.82 0.27
C TYR A 73 -5.84 7.88 0.03
N LEU A 74 -6.17 6.66 -0.42
CA LEU A 74 -5.22 5.67 -0.90
C LEU A 74 -5.30 5.56 -2.42
N GLN A 75 -4.17 5.40 -3.05
CA GLN A 75 -4.03 5.25 -4.49
C GLN A 75 -3.29 3.97 -4.79
N ARG A 76 -3.78 3.21 -5.79
CA ARG A 76 -3.04 2.06 -6.30
C ARG A 76 -1.90 2.56 -7.16
N LEU A 77 -0.67 2.26 -6.73
CA LEU A 77 0.49 2.49 -7.58
C LEU A 77 0.47 1.37 -8.62
N ALA A 78 0.50 1.73 -9.91
CA ALA A 78 0.79 0.74 -10.94
C ALA A 78 2.12 0.07 -10.56
N ASP A 79 2.19 -1.27 -10.72
CA ASP A 79 3.37 -2.09 -10.42
C ASP A 79 4.63 -1.26 -10.67
N PRO A 80 5.53 -1.13 -9.67
CA PRO A 80 6.71 -0.32 -9.87
C PRO A 80 7.36 -0.83 -11.15
N PRO A 81 7.57 0.01 -12.18
CA PRO A 81 8.47 -0.39 -13.23
C PRO A 81 9.77 -0.67 -12.50
N THR A 82 10.16 -1.93 -12.49
CA THR A 82 11.33 -2.50 -11.81
C THR A 82 12.59 -1.81 -12.34
N ALA A 83 12.82 -0.54 -12.01
CA ALA A 83 13.92 0.28 -12.52
C ALA A 83 14.05 1.68 -11.88
N ALA A 84 12.96 2.35 -11.47
CA ALA A 84 13.06 3.79 -11.22
C ALA A 84 13.46 4.19 -9.79
N MET A 85 13.23 3.35 -8.77
CA MET A 85 13.45 3.72 -7.36
C MET A 85 14.84 3.32 -6.81
N ARG A 86 15.87 3.26 -7.67
CA ARG A 86 17.28 3.17 -7.24
C ARG A 86 18.08 4.48 -7.44
N ARG A 87 17.45 5.58 -7.89
CA ARG A 87 18.18 6.83 -8.18
C ARG A 87 17.66 8.05 -7.41
N ARG A 88 17.62 7.95 -6.07
CA ARG A 88 17.83 9.12 -5.21
C ARG A 88 18.80 8.81 -4.06
N ARG A 89 19.92 8.16 -4.39
CA ARG A 89 21.17 8.49 -3.68
C ARG A 89 21.73 9.74 -4.37
N PRO A 90 21.93 10.86 -3.67
CA PRO A 90 22.73 11.94 -4.22
C PRO A 90 24.13 11.40 -4.53
N ALA A 91 24.48 11.37 -5.82
CA ALA A 91 25.82 11.02 -6.28
C ALA A 91 26.81 12.17 -5.98
N PRO A 92 28.12 11.90 -5.97
CA PRO A 92 29.07 12.39 -4.98
C PRO A 92 29.45 13.85 -5.16
N ARG A 93 29.50 14.61 -4.07
CA ARG A 93 30.27 15.87 -4.03
C ARG A 93 31.75 15.52 -4.00
N ARG A 94 32.37 15.43 -5.18
CA ARG A 94 33.82 15.46 -5.33
C ARG A 94 34.24 16.93 -5.27
N PRO A 95 34.88 17.43 -4.19
CA PRO A 95 35.48 18.74 -4.25
C PRO A 95 36.69 18.68 -5.19
N ARG A 96 36.67 19.63 -6.12
CA ARG A 96 37.65 19.85 -7.18
C ARG A 96 38.63 20.92 -6.66
N ARG A 97 39.84 20.55 -6.25
CA ARG A 97 41.07 21.37 -6.06
C ARG A 97 42.13 20.47 -5.39
N ASN A 98 43.42 20.50 -5.74
CA ASN A 98 44.23 21.69 -5.99
C ASN A 98 45.43 21.33 -6.89
N THR A 99 45.72 22.20 -7.85
CA THR A 99 47.01 22.29 -8.53
C THR A 99 47.99 22.99 -7.58
N GLY A 100 49.20 22.46 -7.40
CA GLY A 100 50.32 23.20 -6.83
C GLY A 100 51.06 22.48 -5.70
N LEU A 101 52.13 21.76 -6.07
CA LEU A 101 53.52 21.96 -5.63
C LEU A 101 54.42 20.94 -6.35
#